data_AF-A0A7V2F091-F1
#
_entry.id   AF-A0A7V2F091-F1
#
_cell.length_a   1.000
_cell.length_b   1.000
_cell.length_c   1.000
_cell.angle_alpha   90.00
_cell.angle_beta   90.00
_cell.angle_gamma   90.00
#
_symmetry.space_group_name_H-M   'P 1'
#
loop_
_entity.id
_entity.type
_entity.pdbx_description
1 polymer ?
#
loop_
_entity_poly.entity_id
_entity_poly.type
_entity_poly.pdbx_seq_one_letter_code
_entity_poly.pdbx_strand_id
1 'polypeptide(L)'
;VVLLDEETKEIAKEIIRNGSDKVILALDFFDASINRISAWVIGMRNMQKALLNALLLPMDKLAELQNTRQLTELIMLQEELKLYPVGDVWNYFCEINGVPEKEYWFKEIKKYEKDVLSKRN
;
A
#
# COMPACT_ATOMS: atom_id res chain seq x y z
N VAL A 1 7.26 11.23 -4.35
CA VAL A 1 5.92 10.60 -4.22
C VAL A 1 6.05 9.36 -3.34
N VAL A 2 5.01 8.97 -2.58
CA VAL A 2 5.07 7.78 -1.71
C VAL A 2 5.10 6.51 -2.57
N LEU A 3 6.15 5.71 -2.40
CA LEU A 3 6.37 4.44 -3.12
C LEU A 3 5.94 3.26 -2.24
N LEU A 4 5.76 2.09 -2.85
CA LEU A 4 5.56 0.84 -2.11
C LEU A 4 6.90 0.16 -1.84
N ASP A 5 7.81 0.90 -1.19
CA ASP A 5 9.13 0.42 -0.79
C ASP A 5 9.09 -0.32 0.55
N GLU A 6 10.26 -0.76 1.01
CA GLU A 6 10.37 -1.51 2.27
C GLU A 6 10.05 -0.63 3.47
N GLU A 7 10.50 0.62 3.48
CA GLU A 7 10.25 1.55 4.59
C GLU A 7 8.75 1.83 4.77
N THR A 8 8.02 2.06 3.69
CA THR A 8 6.56 2.25 3.74
C THR A 8 5.85 1.00 4.26
N LYS A 9 6.33 -0.20 3.89
CA LYS A 9 5.80 -1.47 4.41
C LYS A 9 6.12 -1.66 5.89
N GLU A 10 7.33 -1.34 6.34
CA GLU A 10 7.72 -1.44 7.75
C GLU A 10 6.92 -0.48 8.63
N ILE A 11 6.71 0.77 8.18
CA ILE A 11 5.83 1.73 8.86
C ILE A 11 4.42 1.14 9.01
N ALA A 12 3.86 0.57 7.94
CA ALA A 12 2.55 -0.05 7.98
C ALA A 12 2.50 -1.27 8.93
N LYS A 13 3.54 -2.12 8.95
CA LYS A 13 3.64 -3.25 9.88
C LYS A 13 3.58 -2.78 11.33
N GLU A 14 4.35 -1.75 11.68
CA GLU A 14 4.37 -1.22 13.05
C GLU A 14 3.04 -0.56 13.45
N ILE A 15 2.37 0.13 12.53
CA ILE A 15 1.03 0.71 12.80
C ILE A 15 0.01 -0.39 13.11
N ILE A 16 -0.04 -1.43 12.28
CA ILE A 16 -1.01 -2.52 12.46
C ILE A 16 -0.67 -3.34 13.71
N ARG A 17 0.60 -3.59 13.99
CA ARG A 17 1.05 -4.39 15.14
C ARG A 17 0.76 -3.71 16.48
N ASN A 18 0.93 -2.40 16.58
CA ASN A 18 0.89 -1.68 17.86
C ASN A 18 -0.45 -0.99 18.18
N GLY A 19 -1.43 -1.11 17.27
CA GLY A 19 -2.76 -0.49 17.40
C GLY A 19 -2.89 0.75 16.52
N SER A 20 -3.69 0.63 15.46
CA SER A 20 -3.90 1.69 14.48
C SER A 20 -4.75 2.85 15.01
N ASP A 21 -5.48 2.65 16.10
CA ASP A 21 -6.32 3.65 16.78
C ASP A 21 -5.52 4.82 17.38
N LYS A 22 -4.21 4.62 17.58
CA LYS A 22 -3.30 5.61 18.16
C LYS A 22 -2.56 6.45 17.13
N VAL A 23 -2.69 6.13 15.84
CA VAL A 23 -1.88 6.72 14.77
C VAL A 23 -2.76 7.49 13.80
N ILE A 24 -2.48 8.78 13.65
CA ILE A 24 -3.06 9.60 12.58
C ILE A 24 -2.14 9.53 11.36
N LEU A 25 -2.70 9.08 10.24
CA LEU A 25 -1.98 8.95 8.98
C LEU A 25 -2.17 10.20 8.12
N ALA A 26 -1.06 10.77 7.66
CA ALA A 26 -1.04 11.84 6.68
C ALA A 26 0.08 11.57 5.67
N LEU A 27 -0.15 11.96 4.41
CA LEU A 27 0.90 11.93 3.40
C LEU A 27 1.41 13.35 3.18
N ASP A 28 2.72 13.51 3.29
CA ASP A 28 3.41 14.77 2.98
C ASP A 28 4.41 14.53 1.85
N PHE A 29 4.05 14.95 0.65
CA PHE A 29 4.94 14.92 -0.50
C PHE A 29 4.52 15.95 -1.54
N PHE A 30 5.51 16.40 -2.32
CA PHE A 30 5.31 17.24 -3.48
C PHE A 30 6.25 16.79 -4.60
N ASP A 31 5.66 16.47 -5.75
CA ASP A 31 6.42 16.12 -6.96
C ASP A 31 5.85 16.91 -8.14
N ALA A 32 6.62 17.91 -8.59
CA ALA A 32 6.25 18.76 -9.72
C ALA A 32 6.71 18.19 -11.08
N SER A 33 7.45 17.08 -11.10
CA SER A 33 7.99 16.48 -12.32
C SER A 33 7.01 15.55 -13.03
N ILE A 34 5.93 15.15 -12.36
CA ILE A 34 4.89 14.25 -12.88
C ILE A 34 3.50 14.86 -12.75
N ASN A 35 2.49 14.21 -13.37
CA ASN A 35 1.10 14.60 -13.20
C ASN A 35 0.71 14.53 -11.71
N ARG A 36 0.30 15.67 -11.14
CA ARG A 36 0.02 15.82 -9.70
C ARG A 36 -1.14 14.94 -9.22
N ILE A 37 -2.12 14.68 -10.08
CA ILE A 37 -3.24 13.77 -9.76
C ILE A 37 -2.71 12.33 -9.67
N SER A 38 -1.84 11.94 -10.62
CA SER A 38 -1.16 10.65 -10.54
C SER A 38 -0.32 10.54 -9.27
N ALA A 39 0.40 11.60 -8.88
CA ALA A 39 1.20 11.60 -7.66
C ALA A 39 0.34 11.30 -6.41
N TRP A 40 -0.82 11.93 -6.27
CA TRP A 40 -1.76 11.64 -5.18
C TRP A 40 -2.33 10.24 -5.23
N VAL A 41 -2.81 9.80 -6.39
CA VAL A 41 -3.41 8.46 -6.53
C VAL A 41 -2.39 7.36 -6.22
N ILE A 42 -1.15 7.51 -6.73
CA ILE A 42 -0.05 6.58 -6.43
C ILE A 42 0.24 6.57 -4.93
N GLY A 43 0.44 7.74 -4.32
CA GLY A 43 0.85 7.83 -2.92
C GLY A 43 -0.20 7.26 -1.96
N MET A 44 -1.47 7.65 -2.14
CA MET A 44 -2.58 7.16 -1.30
C MET A 44 -2.77 5.65 -1.47
N ARG A 45 -2.77 5.14 -2.70
CA ARG A 45 -2.91 3.69 -2.96
C ARG A 45 -1.73 2.90 -2.41
N ASN A 46 -0.50 3.42 -2.47
CA ASN A 46 0.67 2.72 -1.94
C ASN A 46 0.65 2.62 -0.42
N MET A 47 0.25 3.69 0.28
CA MET A 47 0.06 3.63 1.73
C MET A 47 -1.04 2.62 2.11
N GLN A 48 -2.17 2.62 1.39
CA GLN A 48 -3.24 1.65 1.60
C GLN A 48 -2.80 0.20 1.32
N LYS A 49 -2.03 -0.03 0.25
CA LYS A 49 -1.46 -1.35 -0.06
C LYS A 49 -0.49 -1.82 1.03
N ALA A 50 0.32 -0.92 1.59
CA ALA A 50 1.22 -1.25 2.69
C ALA A 50 0.45 -1.67 3.94
N LEU A 51 -0.61 -0.93 4.30
CA LEU A 51 -1.51 -1.29 5.41
C LEU A 51 -2.22 -2.63 5.16
N LEU A 52 -2.74 -2.86 3.95
CA LEU A 52 -3.37 -4.13 3.58
C LEU A 52 -2.37 -5.28 3.70
N ASN A 53 -1.14 -5.09 3.21
CA ASN A 53 -0.09 -6.10 3.32
C ASN A 53 0.19 -6.45 4.79
N ALA A 54 0.28 -5.44 5.67
CA ALA A 54 0.46 -5.66 7.10
C ALA A 54 -0.73 -6.36 7.77
N LEU A 55 -1.97 -6.03 7.38
CA LEU A 55 -3.20 -6.68 7.88
C LEU A 55 -3.30 -8.16 7.51
N LEU A 56 -2.65 -8.57 6.41
CA LEU A 56 -2.66 -9.95 5.93
C LEU A 56 -1.55 -10.82 6.55
N LEU A 57 -0.64 -10.23 7.33
CA LEU A 57 0.40 -11.00 8.00
C LEU A 57 -0.16 -11.72 9.24
N PRO A 58 0.23 -12.98 9.48
CA PRO A 58 -0.16 -13.72 10.69
C PRO A 58 0.67 -13.26 11.89
N MET A 59 0.45 -12.02 12.35
CA MET A 59 1.27 -11.34 13.35
C MET A 59 1.41 -12.13 14.66
N ASP A 60 0.35 -12.79 15.13
CA ASP A 60 0.39 -13.61 16.34
C ASP A 60 1.35 -14.79 16.20
N LYS A 61 1.29 -15.50 15.06
CA LYS A 61 2.22 -16.60 14.76
C LYS A 61 3.66 -16.10 14.63
N LEU A 62 3.87 -14.97 13.94
CA LEU A 62 5.20 -14.38 13.81
C LEU A 62 5.77 -13.98 15.18
N ALA A 63 4.96 -13.40 16.05
CA ALA A 63 5.34 -13.05 17.42
C ALA A 63 5.66 -14.29 18.27
N GLU A 64 4.87 -15.35 18.16
CA GLU A 64 5.11 -16.63 18.84
C GLU A 64 6.45 -17.25 18.40
N LEU A 65 6.71 -17.33 17.09
CA LEU A 65 7.96 -17.85 16.54
C LEU A 65 9.16 -17.02 17.03
N GLN A 66 9.02 -15.70 17.08
CA GLN A 66 10.05 -14.82 17.62
C GLN A 66 10.29 -15.07 19.12
N ASN A 67 9.24 -15.14 19.93
CA ASN A 67 9.32 -15.36 21.38
C ASN A 67 9.90 -16.72 21.76
N THR A 68 9.61 -17.75 20.96
CA THR A 68 10.13 -19.13 21.12
C THR A 68 11.47 -19.36 20.44
N ARG A 69 12.08 -18.33 19.85
CA ARG A 69 13.38 -18.37 19.13
C ARG A 69 13.40 -19.34 17.95
N GLN A 70 12.26 -19.58 17.31
CA GLN A 70 12.16 -20.36 16.08
C GLN A 70 12.50 -19.49 14.85
N LEU A 71 13.72 -18.95 14.86
CA LEU A 71 14.15 -17.90 13.91
C LEU A 71 14.20 -18.40 12.46
N THR A 72 14.49 -19.68 12.24
CA THR A 72 14.51 -20.27 10.90
C THR A 72 13.11 -20.34 10.29
N GLU A 73 12.12 -20.80 11.05
CA GLU A 73 10.73 -20.83 10.58
C GLU A 73 10.19 -19.41 10.41
N LEU A 74 10.55 -18.49 11.32
CA LEU A 74 10.17 -17.08 11.23
C LEU A 74 10.62 -16.46 9.91
N ILE A 75 11.90 -16.61 9.55
CA ILE A 75 12.43 -16.05 8.31
C ILE A 75 11.82 -16.75 7.09
N MET A 76 11.72 -18.09 7.10
CA MET A 76 11.09 -18.83 6.01
C MET A 76 9.66 -18.35 5.75
N LEU A 77 8.84 -18.23 6.79
CA LEU A 77 7.46 -17.77 6.67
C LEU A 77 7.38 -16.32 6.17
N GLN A 78 8.25 -15.44 6.65
CA GLN A 78 8.30 -14.05 6.19
C GLN A 78 8.66 -13.94 4.70
N GLU A 79 9.55 -14.79 4.19
CA GLU A 79 9.88 -14.83 2.76
C GLU A 79 8.72 -15.37 1.92
N GLU A 80 8.07 -16.46 2.35
CA GLU A 80 6.92 -17.04 1.63
C GLU A 80 5.77 -16.04 1.53
N LEU A 81 5.49 -15.28 2.60
CA LEU A 81 4.43 -14.27 2.62
C LEU A 81 4.62 -13.16 1.58
N LYS A 82 5.84 -12.93 1.07
CA LYS A 82 6.07 -11.93 0.00
C LYS A 82 5.47 -12.35 -1.34
N LEU A 83 5.25 -13.64 -1.56
CA LEU A 83 4.69 -14.19 -2.78
C LEU A 83 3.19 -14.50 -2.69
N TYR A 84 2.59 -14.29 -1.51
CA TYR A 84 1.16 -14.50 -1.34
C TYR A 84 0.36 -13.52 -2.20
N PRO A 85 -0.86 -13.87 -2.62
CA PRO A 85 -1.64 -13.12 -3.61
C PRO A 85 -2.27 -11.84 -3.02
N VAL A 86 -1.48 -10.97 -2.41
CA VAL A 86 -1.91 -9.65 -1.89
C VAL A 86 -2.51 -8.79 -3.00
N GLY A 87 -2.03 -8.95 -4.24
CA GLY A 87 -2.58 -8.28 -5.42
C GLY A 87 -4.05 -8.60 -5.66
N ASP A 88 -4.48 -9.85 -5.44
CA ASP A 88 -5.88 -10.25 -5.64
C ASP A 88 -6.79 -9.67 -4.55
N VAL A 89 -6.31 -9.67 -3.30
CA VAL A 89 -7.03 -9.01 -2.19
C VAL A 89 -7.15 -7.51 -2.44
N TRP A 90 -6.09 -6.87 -2.93
CA TRP A 90 -6.12 -5.45 -3.31
C TRP A 90 -7.12 -5.15 -4.43
N ASN A 91 -7.18 -6.01 -5.45
CA ASN A 91 -8.11 -5.83 -6.55
C ASN A 91 -9.56 -5.94 -6.05
N TYR A 92 -9.85 -6.93 -5.22
CA TYR A 92 -11.16 -7.08 -4.59
C TYR A 92 -11.51 -5.88 -3.69
N PHE A 93 -10.54 -5.37 -2.91
CA PHE A 93 -10.73 -4.14 -2.13
C PHE A 93 -11.09 -2.94 -3.02
N CYS A 94 -10.47 -2.80 -4.20
CA CYS A 94 -10.84 -1.75 -5.14
C CYS A 94 -12.28 -1.93 -5.67
N GLU A 95 -12.64 -3.16 -6.06
CA GLU A 95 -13.96 -3.51 -6.59
C GLU A 95 -15.08 -3.18 -5.61
N ILE A 96 -14.98 -3.61 -4.35
CA ILE A 96 -16.02 -3.36 -3.34
C ILE A 96 -16.15 -1.87 -2.97
N ASN A 97 -15.11 -1.07 -3.22
CA ASN A 97 -15.14 0.39 -3.01
C ASN A 97 -15.54 1.16 -4.27
N GLY A 98 -15.85 0.47 -5.37
CA GLY A 98 -16.26 1.11 -6.64
C GLY A 98 -15.16 1.96 -7.28
N VAL A 99 -13.89 1.63 -7.03
CA VAL A 99 -12.74 2.34 -7.62
C VAL A 99 -11.95 1.42 -8.57
N PRO A 100 -11.28 1.94 -9.61
CA PRO A 100 -10.58 1.10 -10.56
C PRO A 100 -9.41 0.32 -9.92
N GLU A 101 -9.34 -0.98 -10.16
CA GLU A 101 -8.22 -1.83 -9.79
C GLU A 101 -7.00 -1.64 -10.72
N LYS A 102 -5.87 -2.25 -10.32
CA LYS A 102 -4.62 -2.28 -11.11
C LYS A 102 -4.24 -0.92 -11.71
N GLU A 103 -3.99 -0.84 -13.03
CA GLU A 103 -3.66 0.37 -13.78
C GLU A 103 -4.87 1.08 -14.41
N TYR A 104 -6.10 0.60 -14.22
CA TYR A 104 -7.27 1.12 -14.93
C TYR A 104 -7.57 2.60 -14.60
N TRP A 105 -7.28 3.03 -13.36
CA TRP A 105 -7.39 4.44 -12.93
C TRP A 105 -6.57 5.40 -13.80
N PHE A 106 -5.47 4.93 -14.41
CA PHE A 106 -4.62 5.77 -15.23
C PHE A 106 -5.30 6.22 -16.53
N LYS A 107 -6.27 5.43 -17.05
CA LYS A 107 -7.07 5.82 -18.21
C LYS A 107 -7.91 7.06 -17.90
N GLU A 108 -8.48 7.14 -16.70
CA GLU A 108 -9.27 8.29 -16.26
C GLU A 108 -8.39 9.54 -16.12
N ILE A 109 -7.19 9.40 -15.56
CA ILE A 109 -6.26 10.53 -15.46
C ILE A 109 -5.83 11.02 -16.83
N LYS A 110 -5.48 10.13 -17.77
CA LYS A 110 -5.15 10.52 -19.16
C LYS A 110 -6.30 11.26 -19.83
N LYS A 111 -7.54 10.81 -19.60
CA LYS A 111 -8.73 11.51 -20.10
C LYS A 111 -8.86 12.89 -19.48
N TYR A 112 -8.75 13.01 -18.16
CA TYR A 112 -8.82 14.29 -17.45
C TYR A 112 -7.70 15.26 -17.85
N GLU A 113 -6.50 14.74 -18.07
CA GLU A 113 -5.35 15.51 -18.55
C GLU A 113 -5.63 16.11 -19.92
N LYS A 114 -6.13 15.31 -20.86
CA LYS A 114 -6.51 15.78 -22.20
C LYS A 114 -7.68 16.77 -22.15
N ASP A 115 -8.73 16.44 -21.43
CA ASP A 115 -10.00 17.18 -21.50
C ASP A 115 -10.00 18.45 -20.67
N VAL A 116 -9.16 18.52 -19.62
CA VAL A 116 -9.14 19.61 -18.63
C VAL A 116 -7.75 20.20 -18.46
N LEU A 117 -6.75 19.41 -18.04
CA LEU A 117 -5.45 19.97 -17.64
C LEU A 117 -4.71 20.64 -18.81
N SER A 118 -4.76 20.05 -20.01
CA SER A 118 -4.12 20.59 -21.22
C SER A 118 -4.66 21.94 -21.66
N LYS A 119 -5.85 22.33 -21.18
CA LYS A 119 -6.51 23.60 -21.50
C LYS A 119 -6.22 24.67 -20.45
N ARG A 120 -5.47 24.35 -19.40
CA ARG A 120 -5.09 25.29 -18.34
C ARG A 120 -3.75 25.92 -18.74
N ASN A 121 -3.84 27.10 -19.37
CA ASN A 121 -2.74 27.95 -19.82
C ASN A 121 -1.78 27.31 -20.82
#